data_AF-A0A937IK89-F1
#
_entry.id   AF-A0A937IK89-F1
#
_cell.length_a   1.000
_cell.length_b   1.000
_cell.length_c   1.000
_cell.angle_alpha   90.00
_cell.angle_beta   90.00
_cell.angle_gamma   90.00
#
_symmetry.space_group_name_H-M   'P 1'
#
loop_
_entity.id
_entity.type
_entity.pdbx_description
1 polymer ?
#
loop_
_entity_poly.entity_id
_entity_poly.type
_entity_poly.pdbx_seq_one_letter_code
_entity_poly.pdbx_strand_id
1 'polypeptide(L)'
;MLISCSNLQIGDNLNFDNSFTNNERFLLGSCLRDFNEQSLSFKNFSFINLTGNVNSQGLEVDQILALSFQIETGDNRTLVIEESISNPTNYLSSNVAAEEHKYLLETLLATSCLKIIDFVS
;
A
#
# COMPACT_ATOMS: atom_id res chain seq x y z
N MET A 1 1.90 -17.64 -28.64
CA MET A 1 2.99 -16.77 -28.17
C MET A 1 2.57 -16.23 -26.81
N LEU A 2 3.25 -16.64 -25.75
CA LEU A 2 3.00 -16.15 -24.39
C LEU A 2 3.41 -14.68 -24.36
N ILE A 3 2.46 -13.81 -24.02
CA ILE A 3 2.66 -12.37 -23.88
C ILE A 3 3.74 -12.19 -22.80
N SER A 4 4.87 -11.62 -23.20
CA SER A 4 5.92 -11.17 -22.30
C SER A 4 5.28 -10.21 -21.31
N CYS A 5 5.20 -10.61 -20.03
CA CYS A 5 5.14 -9.64 -18.95
C CYS A 5 6.41 -8.83 -19.09
N SER A 6 6.29 -7.62 -19.63
CA SER A 6 7.34 -6.63 -19.66
C SER A 6 7.98 -6.61 -18.27
N ASN A 7 9.28 -6.90 -18.20
CA ASN A 7 10.10 -6.59 -17.04
C ASN A 7 10.00 -5.08 -16.84
N LEU A 8 8.98 -4.64 -16.11
CA LEU A 8 8.94 -3.31 -15.57
C LEU A 8 10.10 -3.30 -14.59
N GLN A 9 11.21 -2.68 -14.97
CA GLN A 9 12.29 -2.38 -14.03
C GLN A 9 11.70 -1.40 -13.02
N ILE A 10 11.08 -1.95 -11.97
CA ILE A 10 10.82 -1.24 -10.72
C ILE A 10 12.18 -0.66 -10.35
N GLY A 11 12.24 0.68 -10.21
CA GLY A 11 13.50 1.44 -10.28
C GLY A 11 14.61 0.75 -9.50
N ASP A 12 15.80 0.64 -10.11
CA ASP A 12 16.94 -0.16 -9.60
C ASP A 12 17.37 0.20 -8.17
N ASN A 13 16.90 1.34 -7.65
CA ASN A 13 17.18 1.87 -6.33
C ASN A 13 16.06 1.60 -5.29
N LEU A 14 15.01 0.85 -5.64
CA LEU A 14 13.92 0.49 -4.73
C LEU A 14 14.05 -0.98 -4.31
N ASN A 15 14.36 -1.21 -3.03
CA ASN A 15 14.54 -2.54 -2.46
C ASN A 15 13.36 -2.88 -1.54
N PHE A 16 12.64 -3.95 -1.82
CA PHE A 16 11.51 -4.40 -1.01
C PHE A 16 11.84 -5.71 -0.32
N ASP A 17 11.55 -5.80 0.97
CA ASP A 17 11.63 -7.08 1.67
C ASP A 17 10.46 -8.03 1.28
N ASN A 18 10.42 -9.20 1.91
CA ASN A 18 9.44 -10.25 1.59
C ASN A 18 8.03 -9.99 2.13
N SER A 19 7.80 -8.91 2.88
CA SER A 19 6.46 -8.55 3.38
C SER A 19 5.58 -7.90 2.30
N PHE A 20 6.19 -7.35 1.24
CA PHE A 20 5.48 -6.78 0.10
C PHE A 20 5.22 -7.84 -0.98
N THR A 21 3.97 -7.91 -1.46
CA THR A 21 3.61 -8.69 -2.64
C THR A 21 3.98 -7.93 -3.93
N ASN A 22 3.86 -8.61 -5.07
CA ASN A 22 4.11 -8.00 -6.38
C ASN A 22 3.21 -6.79 -6.65
N ASN A 23 1.99 -6.77 -6.11
CA ASN A 23 1.06 -5.66 -6.33
C ASN A 23 1.55 -4.38 -5.67
N GLU A 24 1.92 -4.42 -4.38
CA GLU A 24 2.42 -3.23 -3.68
C GLU A 24 3.74 -2.75 -4.26
N ARG A 25 4.64 -3.69 -4.60
CA ARG A 25 5.92 -3.38 -5.27
C ARG A 25 5.71 -2.65 -6.58
N PHE A 26 4.74 -3.10 -7.38
CA PHE A 26 4.40 -2.47 -8.65
C PHE A 26 3.81 -1.07 -8.45
N LEU A 27 2.87 -0.90 -7.52
CA LEU A 27 2.19 0.37 -7.26
C LEU A 27 3.17 1.43 -6.72
N LEU A 28 3.95 1.08 -5.70
CA LEU A 28 4.97 1.97 -5.13
C LEU A 28 6.09 2.25 -6.14
N GLY A 29 6.56 1.23 -6.85
CA GLY A 29 7.58 1.36 -7.88
C GLY A 29 7.16 2.26 -9.04
N SER A 30 5.89 2.18 -9.45
CA SER A 30 5.34 3.04 -10.50
C SER A 30 5.22 4.49 -10.03
N CYS A 31 4.82 4.70 -8.77
CA CYS A 31 4.64 6.04 -8.21
C CYS A 31 5.97 6.76 -7.94
N LEU A 32 7.00 6.02 -7.53
CA LEU A 32 8.32 6.56 -7.21
C LEU A 32 9.31 6.52 -8.38
N ARG A 33 8.85 6.16 -9.58
CA ARG A 33 9.70 5.96 -10.76
C ARG A 33 10.59 7.17 -11.06
N ASP A 34 10.05 8.37 -10.89
CA ASP A 34 10.72 9.62 -11.24
C ASP A 34 11.53 10.20 -10.05
N PHE A 35 11.52 9.53 -8.88
CA PHE A 35 12.19 9.94 -7.63
C PHE A 35 13.27 8.94 -7.20
N ASN A 36 14.05 8.45 -8.16
CA ASN A 36 14.95 7.31 -8.00
C ASN A 36 16.41 7.68 -7.64
N GLU A 37 16.70 8.92 -7.22
CA GLU A 37 18.08 9.36 -6.99
C GLU A 37 18.74 8.71 -5.76
N GLN A 38 17.92 8.30 -4.78
CA GLN A 38 18.38 7.65 -3.55
C GLN A 38 17.92 6.20 -3.47
N SER A 39 18.77 5.33 -2.93
CA SER A 39 18.39 3.95 -2.60
C SER A 39 17.41 3.95 -1.42
N LEU A 40 16.24 3.37 -1.63
CA LEU A 40 15.16 3.23 -0.64
C LEU A 40 14.95 1.75 -0.35
N SER A 41 15.00 1.39 0.93
CA SER A 41 14.72 0.05 1.42
C SER A 41 13.39 0.01 2.17
N PHE A 42 12.41 -0.67 1.61
CA PHE A 42 11.06 -0.84 2.14
C PHE A 42 10.99 -2.11 2.99
N LYS A 43 10.50 -1.96 4.23
CA LYS A 43 10.49 -3.02 5.22
C LYS A 43 9.16 -3.12 5.96
N ASN A 44 8.86 -4.32 6.45
CA ASN A 44 7.80 -4.57 7.44
C ASN A 44 6.42 -4.06 7.01
N PHE A 45 6.03 -4.33 5.76
CA PHE A 45 4.68 -4.07 5.27
C PHE A 45 3.64 -4.85 6.08
N SER A 46 2.60 -4.14 6.49
CA SER A 46 1.44 -4.69 7.13
C SER A 46 0.20 -4.00 6.58
N PHE A 47 -0.80 -4.80 6.23
CA PHE A 47 -2.12 -4.31 5.86
C PHE A 47 -3.16 -5.12 6.62
N ILE A 48 -3.87 -4.46 7.51
CA ILE A 48 -4.79 -5.12 8.44
C ILE A 48 -6.18 -4.51 8.36
N ASN A 49 -7.17 -5.38 8.54
CA ASN A 49 -8.55 -5.01 8.73
C ASN A 49 -8.87 -5.00 10.22
N LEU A 50 -9.13 -3.81 10.76
CA LEU A 50 -9.61 -3.56 12.10
C LEU A 50 -11.13 -3.39 12.00
N THR A 51 -11.87 -4.48 12.19
CA THR A 51 -13.34 -4.44 12.12
C THR A 51 -13.89 -3.44 13.14
N GLY A 52 -14.59 -2.41 12.67
CA GLY A 52 -15.30 -1.44 13.49
C GLY A 52 -16.73 -1.89 13.78
N ASN A 53 -17.33 -1.22 14.76
CA ASN A 53 -18.56 -1.64 15.43
C ASN A 53 -19.70 -1.99 14.46
N VAL A 54 -20.37 -3.12 14.74
CA VAL A 54 -21.63 -3.47 14.11
C VAL A 54 -22.70 -2.52 14.64
N ASN A 55 -23.40 -1.80 13.77
CA ASN A 55 -24.52 -0.96 14.20
C ASN A 55 -25.64 -1.82 14.84
N SER A 56 -26.54 -1.20 15.63
CA SER A 56 -27.58 -1.94 16.38
C SER A 56 -28.54 -2.80 15.53
N GLN A 57 -28.49 -2.67 14.19
CA GLN A 57 -29.28 -3.46 13.25
C GLN A 57 -28.51 -4.59 12.57
N GLY A 58 -27.19 -4.71 12.78
CA GLY A 58 -26.39 -5.76 12.16
C GLY A 58 -26.11 -5.58 10.67
N LEU A 59 -26.37 -4.38 10.13
CA LEU A 59 -26.43 -4.15 8.68
C LEU A 59 -25.26 -3.34 8.13
N GLU A 60 -24.58 -2.55 8.95
CA GLU A 60 -23.44 -1.74 8.53
C GLU A 60 -22.25 -2.02 9.45
N VAL A 61 -21.12 -2.36 8.83
CA VAL A 61 -19.85 -2.58 9.49
C VAL A 61 -18.90 -1.49 9.05
N ASP A 62 -18.56 -0.59 9.96
CA ASP A 62 -17.50 0.39 9.71
C ASP A 62 -16.17 -0.35 9.66
N GLN A 63 -15.63 -0.57 8.47
CA GLN A 63 -14.35 -1.22 8.33
C GLN A 63 -13.25 -0.17 8.47
N ILE A 64 -12.25 -0.42 9.33
CA ILE A 64 -11.03 0.38 9.34
C ILE A 64 -9.92 -0.46 8.73
N LEU A 65 -9.38 0.00 7.60
CA LEU A 65 -8.20 -0.58 6.99
C LEU A 65 -6.99 0.25 7.41
N ALA A 66 -5.98 -0.41 7.94
CA ALA A 66 -4.73 0.22 8.36
C ALA A 66 -3.55 -0.40 7.62
N LEU A 67 -2.68 0.47 7.11
CA LEU A 67 -1.47 0.13 6.39
C LEU A 67 -0.27 0.72 7.14
N SER A 68 0.78 -0.07 7.29
CA SER A 68 2.05 0.41 7.85
C SER A 68 3.25 -0.21 7.17
N PHE A 69 4.32 0.57 7.01
CA PHE A 69 5.63 0.06 6.61
C PHE A 69 6.73 1.07 6.95
N GLN A 70 7.98 0.65 6.81
CA GLN A 70 9.16 1.47 7.05
C GLN A 70 9.97 1.64 5.77
N ILE A 71 10.62 2.78 5.64
CA ILE A 71 11.53 3.11 4.55
C ILE A 71 12.85 3.57 5.15
N GLU A 72 13.93 2.96 4.72
CA GLU A 72 15.29 3.37 5.05
C GLU A 72 15.98 3.90 3.80
N THR A 73 16.57 5.08 3.90
CA THR A 73 17.38 5.67 2.83
C THR A 73 18.84 5.23 2.96
N GLY A 74 19.60 5.33 1.86
CA GLY A 74 21.03 5.05 1.86
C GLY A 74 21.87 5.92 2.82
N ASP A 75 21.35 7.07 3.26
CA ASP A 75 21.96 7.96 4.26
C ASP A 75 21.45 7.72 5.70
N ASN A 76 20.87 6.54 5.96
CA ASN A 76 20.37 6.10 7.28
C ASN A 76 19.22 6.94 7.86
N ARG A 77 18.45 7.66 7.04
CA ARG A 77 17.18 8.25 7.49
C ARG A 77 16.11 7.17 7.43
N THR A 78 15.17 7.23 8.37
CA THR A 78 14.03 6.30 8.42
C THR A 78 12.73 7.08 8.40
N LEU A 79 11.83 6.68 7.50
CA LEU A 79 10.45 7.11 7.48
C LEU A 79 9.56 5.93 7.89
N VAL A 80 8.63 6.18 8.81
CA VAL A 80 7.56 5.24 9.13
C VAL A 80 6.29 5.75 8.48
N ILE A 81 5.67 4.91 7.65
CA ILE A 81 4.37 5.16 7.06
C ILE A 81 3.33 4.43 7.89
N GLU A 82 2.32 5.19 8.33
CA GLU A 82 1.11 4.67 8.97
C GLU A 82 -0.06 5.42 8.34
N GLU A 83 -0.93 4.69 7.64
CA GLU A 83 -2.13 5.22 7.00
C GLU A 83 -3.34 4.39 7.44
N SER A 84 -4.50 5.04 7.52
CA SER A 84 -5.75 4.32 7.71
C SER A 84 -6.89 4.97 6.96
N ILE A 85 -7.85 4.15 6.55
CA ILE A 85 -9.09 4.61 5.93
C ILE A 85 -10.25 3.87 6.59
N SER A 86 -11.26 4.64 6.98
CA SER A 86 -12.54 4.10 7.43
C SER A 86 -13.49 4.09 6.24
N ASN A 87 -14.10 2.93 5.98
CA ASN A 87 -15.07 2.76 4.93
C ASN A 87 -16.30 2.03 5.48
N PRO A 88 -17.51 2.60 5.38
CA PRO A 88 -18.72 1.87 5.72
C PRO A 88 -18.93 0.74 4.71
N THR A 89 -19.02 -0.50 5.19
CA THR A 89 -19.22 -1.67 4.35
C THR A 89 -20.57 -2.32 4.64
N ASN A 90 -21.36 -2.55 3.59
CA ASN A 90 -22.72 -3.12 3.65
C ASN A 90 -22.85 -4.38 2.78
N TYR A 91 -21.73 -5.01 2.41
CA TYR A 91 -21.73 -6.00 1.34
C TYR A 91 -22.05 -7.41 1.85
N LEU A 92 -23.17 -7.96 1.37
CA LEU A 92 -23.53 -9.38 1.49
C LEU A 92 -22.74 -10.28 0.51
N SER A 93 -22.02 -9.69 -0.47
CA SER A 93 -21.30 -10.39 -1.54
C SER A 93 -19.79 -10.33 -1.35
N SER A 94 -19.15 -11.50 -1.32
CA SER A 94 -17.70 -11.63 -1.13
C SER A 94 -16.86 -11.03 -2.25
N ASN A 95 -17.38 -11.01 -3.49
CA ASN A 95 -16.63 -10.50 -4.64
C ASN A 95 -16.49 -8.97 -4.58
N VAL A 96 -17.59 -8.28 -4.21
CA VAL A 96 -17.60 -6.82 -4.09
C VAL A 96 -16.68 -6.37 -2.94
N ALA A 97 -16.69 -7.12 -1.82
CA ALA A 97 -15.78 -6.87 -0.71
C ALA A 97 -14.30 -7.00 -1.10
N ALA A 98 -13.94 -7.96 -1.95
CA ALA A 98 -12.55 -8.15 -2.40
C ALA A 98 -12.08 -7.03 -3.35
N GLU A 99 -12.93 -6.60 -4.27
CA GLU A 99 -12.61 -5.49 -5.19
C GLU A 99 -12.45 -4.16 -4.45
N GLU A 100 -13.34 -3.89 -3.49
CA GLU A 100 -13.26 -2.69 -2.66
C GLU A 100 -12.01 -2.70 -1.78
N HIS A 101 -11.67 -3.84 -1.17
CA HIS A 101 -10.45 -3.99 -0.38
C HIS A 101 -9.18 -3.68 -1.21
N LYS A 102 -9.15 -4.11 -2.48
CA LYS A 102 -8.08 -3.78 -3.40
C LYS A 102 -8.02 -2.27 -3.70
N TYR A 103 -9.17 -1.66 -3.98
CA TYR A 103 -9.27 -0.22 -4.25
C TYR A 103 -8.79 0.62 -3.05
N LEU A 104 -9.16 0.23 -1.83
CA LEU A 104 -8.76 0.93 -0.61
C LEU A 104 -7.24 0.79 -0.36
N LEU A 105 -6.67 -0.38 -0.61
CA LEU A 105 -5.21 -0.57 -0.56
C LEU A 105 -4.49 0.35 -1.56
N GLU A 106 -4.94 0.40 -2.82
CA GLU A 106 -4.38 1.30 -3.83
C GLU A 106 -4.44 2.76 -3.39
N THR A 107 -5.55 3.17 -2.77
CA THR A 107 -5.75 4.53 -2.24
C THR A 107 -4.76 4.85 -1.11
N LEU A 108 -4.56 3.93 -0.16
CA LEU A 108 -3.61 4.11 0.95
C LEU A 108 -2.16 4.17 0.45
N LEU A 109 -1.80 3.34 -0.53
CA LEU A 109 -0.47 3.35 -1.14
C LEU A 109 -0.20 4.62 -1.94
N ALA A 110 -1.21 5.15 -2.66
CA ALA A 110 -1.09 6.42 -3.36
C ALA A 110 -0.86 7.58 -2.37
N THR A 111 -1.58 7.59 -1.25
CA THR A 111 -1.38 8.57 -0.16
C THR A 111 0.02 8.45 0.44
N SER A 112 0.45 7.22 0.71
CA SER A 112 1.80 6.93 1.23
C SER A 112 2.86 7.48 0.28
N CYS A 113 2.69 7.29 -1.03
CA CYS A 113 3.66 7.72 -2.02
C CYS A 113 3.94 9.23 -1.98
N LEU A 114 2.92 10.06 -1.78
CA LEU A 114 3.10 11.51 -1.62
C LEU A 114 4.02 11.83 -0.42
N LYS A 115 3.81 11.17 0.72
CA LYS A 115 4.66 11.34 1.91
C LYS A 115 6.10 10.88 1.66
N ILE A 116 6.28 9.84 0.86
CA ILE A 116 7.61 9.33 0.48
C ILE A 116 8.32 10.36 -0.39
N ILE A 117 7.63 10.89 -1.40
CA ILE A 117 8.16 11.93 -2.29
C ILE A 117 8.61 13.14 -1.48
N ASP A 118 7.78 13.63 -0.55
CA ASP A 118 8.12 14.76 0.31
C ASP A 118 9.33 14.49 1.23
N PHE A 119 9.54 13.24 1.63
CA PHE A 119 10.65 12.84 2.51
C PHE A 119 11.99 12.69 1.76
N VAL A 120 11.94 12.30 0.49
CA VAL A 120 13.14 12.06 -0.33
C VAL A 120 13.55 13.24 -1.21
N SER A 121 12.62 14.19 -1.43
CA SER A 121 12.89 15.49 -2.07
C SER A 121 13.74 16.39 -1.18
#